data_AF-A0A345E8J3-F1
#
_entry.id   AF-A0A345E8J3-F1
#
_cell.length_a   1.000
_cell.length_b   1.000
_cell.length_c   1.000
_cell.angle_alpha   90.00
_cell.angle_beta   90.00
_cell.angle_gamma   90.00
#
_symmetry.space_group_name_H-M   'P 1'
#
loop_
_entity.id
_entity.type
_entity.pdbx_description
1 polymer ?
#
loop_
_entity_poly.entity_id
_entity_poly.type
_entity_poly.pdbx_seq_one_letter_code
_entity_poly.pdbx_strand_id
1 'polypeptide(L)'
;MEWLEDLDRPSASELRRATIEKPSDFTGSTFPTDISTIRLTGHAEFIETVAGLFSWIVEMEDYSRRVEINLKETEDKETGEQTGNYALYLSVAERG
;
A
#
# COMPACT_ATOMS: atom_id res chain seq x y z
N MET A 1 -8.85 -9.05 -18.93
CA MET A 1 -7.44 -8.62 -18.87
C MET A 1 -7.17 -7.46 -19.79
N GLU A 2 -7.88 -7.36 -20.93
CA GLU A 2 -7.93 -6.21 -21.85
C GLU A 2 -7.84 -4.84 -21.14
N TRP A 3 -8.56 -4.64 -20.04
CA TRP A 3 -8.52 -3.37 -19.28
C TRP A 3 -7.13 -2.94 -18.76
N LEU A 4 -6.23 -3.89 -18.42
CA LEU A 4 -4.87 -3.56 -17.98
C LEU A 4 -3.92 -3.37 -19.18
N GLU A 5 -4.21 -4.05 -20.28
CA GLU A 5 -3.40 -4.02 -21.50
C GLU A 5 -3.51 -2.67 -22.21
N ASP A 6 -4.65 -1.98 -22.03
CA ASP A 6 -4.92 -0.65 -22.59
C ASP A 6 -4.41 0.52 -21.72
N LEU A 7 -3.81 0.24 -20.55
CA LEU A 7 -3.30 1.29 -19.66
C LEU A 7 -1.83 1.59 -19.92
N ASP A 8 -1.53 2.85 -20.17
CA ASP A 8 -0.15 3.34 -20.19
C ASP A 8 0.51 3.15 -18.81
N ARG A 9 1.79 2.80 -18.81
CA ARG A 9 2.57 2.73 -17.58
C ARG A 9 2.70 4.14 -17.00
N PRO A 10 2.20 4.40 -15.78
CA PRO A 10 2.25 5.73 -15.20
C PRO A 10 3.68 6.09 -14.76
N SER A 11 4.02 7.37 -14.87
CA SER A 11 5.21 7.94 -14.26
C SER A 11 5.06 8.09 -12.74
N ALA A 12 6.19 8.22 -12.03
CA ALA A 12 6.16 8.50 -10.60
C ALA A 12 5.38 9.78 -10.24
N SER A 13 5.44 10.81 -11.09
CA SER A 13 4.69 12.05 -10.89
C SER A 13 3.18 11.90 -11.09
N GLU A 14 2.73 11.00 -11.98
CA GLU A 14 1.32 10.66 -12.13
C GLU A 14 0.81 9.87 -10.93
N LEU A 15 1.59 8.88 -10.47
CA LEU A 15 1.27 8.11 -9.28
C LEU A 15 1.12 9.00 -8.04
N ARG A 16 2.05 9.94 -7.84
CA ARG A 16 1.97 10.93 -6.76
C ARG A 16 0.71 11.79 -6.83
N ARG A 17 0.37 12.33 -8.01
CA ARG A 17 -0.82 13.18 -8.19
C ARG A 17 -2.13 12.44 -7.99
N ALA A 18 -2.16 11.14 -8.30
CA ALA A 18 -3.33 10.29 -8.12
C ALA A 18 -3.50 9.79 -6.68
N THR A 19 -2.48 9.93 -5.84
CA THR A 19 -2.51 9.43 -4.45
C THR A 19 -3.32 10.37 -3.57
N ILE A 20 -4.36 9.85 -2.95
CA ILE A 20 -5.18 10.54 -1.95
C ILE A 20 -4.70 10.15 -0.56
N GLU A 21 -4.27 11.14 0.21
CA GLU A 21 -3.70 10.98 1.54
C GLU A 21 -4.76 10.54 2.57
N LYS A 22 -4.31 9.77 3.56
CA LYS A 22 -5.10 9.39 4.72
C LYS A 22 -5.13 10.55 5.72
N PRO A 23 -6.30 11.07 6.11
CA PRO A 23 -6.40 12.10 7.15
C PRO A 23 -5.75 11.64 8.46
N SER A 24 -5.14 12.58 9.18
CA SER A 24 -4.38 12.31 10.41
C SER A 24 -5.21 11.67 11.54
N ASP A 25 -6.52 11.94 11.58
CA ASP A 25 -7.48 11.44 12.56
C ASP A 25 -8.25 10.18 12.10
N PHE A 26 -7.89 9.61 10.95
CA PHE A 26 -8.58 8.45 10.40
C PHE A 26 -8.25 7.15 11.15
N THR A 27 -9.27 6.44 11.63
CA THR A 27 -9.15 5.21 12.45
C THR A 27 -9.65 3.93 11.76
N GLY A 28 -9.94 4.00 10.46
CA GLY A 28 -10.54 2.90 9.70
C GLY A 28 -12.01 3.18 9.37
N SER A 29 -12.51 2.54 8.32
CA SER A 29 -13.89 2.66 7.89
C SER A 29 -14.39 1.34 7.33
N THR A 30 -15.62 0.96 7.70
CA THR A 30 -16.36 -0.13 7.05
C THR A 30 -17.04 0.33 5.75
N PHE A 31 -17.10 1.64 5.52
CA PHE A 31 -17.65 2.27 4.32
C PHE A 31 -16.53 2.64 3.34
N PRO A 32 -16.86 2.79 2.03
CA PRO A 32 -15.91 3.24 1.03
C PRO A 32 -15.20 4.54 1.45
N THR A 33 -13.89 4.58 1.22
CA THR A 33 -13.06 5.76 1.46
C THR A 33 -12.33 6.14 0.19
N ASP A 34 -12.14 7.43 -0.04
CA ASP A 34 -11.36 7.91 -1.18
C ASP A 34 -9.84 7.81 -0.95
N ILE A 35 -9.42 7.38 0.25
CA ILE A 35 -8.01 7.23 0.63
C ILE A 35 -7.34 6.17 -0.24
N SER A 36 -6.17 6.52 -0.78
CA SER A 36 -5.35 5.58 -1.53
C SER A 36 -4.60 4.65 -0.58
N THR A 37 -4.80 3.34 -0.75
CA THR A 37 -4.06 2.30 -0.02
C THR A 37 -3.73 1.15 -0.95
N ILE A 38 -2.49 0.68 -0.88
CA ILE A 38 -2.04 -0.50 -1.62
C ILE A 38 -1.89 -1.64 -0.62
N ARG A 39 -2.56 -2.76 -0.91
CA ARG A 39 -2.45 -4.00 -0.14
C ARG A 39 -1.95 -5.11 -1.05
N LEU A 40 -0.81 -5.69 -0.68
CA LEU A 40 -0.25 -6.87 -1.33
C LEU A 40 -0.29 -8.04 -0.37
N THR A 41 -0.54 -9.24 -0.87
CA THR A 41 -0.49 -10.46 -0.07
C THR A 41 0.12 -11.59 -0.88
N GLY A 42 1.07 -12.30 -0.30
CA GLY A 42 1.78 -13.39 -0.97
C GLY A 42 3.00 -13.85 -0.18
N HIS A 43 3.73 -14.81 -0.73
CA HIS A 43 4.98 -15.28 -0.13
C HIS A 43 6.06 -14.19 -0.16
N ALA A 44 7.10 -14.34 0.66
CA ALA A 44 8.12 -13.32 0.88
C ALA A 44 8.75 -12.78 -0.43
N GLU A 45 9.25 -13.67 -1.30
CA GLU A 45 9.93 -13.29 -2.55
C GLU A 45 9.04 -12.46 -3.50
N PHE A 46 7.75 -12.82 -3.61
CA PHE A 46 6.78 -12.02 -4.36
C PHE A 46 6.57 -10.64 -3.76
N ILE A 47 6.42 -10.55 -2.43
CA ILE A 47 6.23 -9.26 -1.76
C ILE A 47 7.46 -8.36 -1.94
N GLU A 48 8.67 -8.88 -1.76
CA GLU A 48 9.90 -8.11 -1.98
C GLU A 48 10.01 -7.58 -3.41
N THR A 49 9.74 -8.45 -4.38
CA THR A 49 9.82 -8.10 -5.81
C THR A 49 8.82 -7.01 -6.17
N VAL A 50 7.55 -7.16 -5.75
CA VAL A 50 6.49 -6.22 -6.10
C VAL A 50 6.59 -4.93 -5.30
N ALA A 51 7.03 -4.98 -4.03
CA ALA A 51 7.25 -3.80 -3.20
C ALA A 51 8.27 -2.83 -3.84
N GLY A 52 9.28 -3.36 -4.54
CA GLY A 52 10.25 -2.56 -5.28
C GLY A 52 9.62 -1.65 -6.35
N LEU A 53 8.46 -2.02 -6.92
CA LEU A 53 7.74 -1.18 -7.89
C LEU A 53 7.11 0.07 -7.27
N PHE A 54 6.97 0.09 -5.94
CA PHE A 54 6.35 1.17 -5.19
C PHE A 54 7.38 2.09 -4.51
N SER A 55 8.67 2.01 -4.86
CA SER A 55 9.72 2.85 -4.26
C SER A 55 9.45 4.35 -4.35
N TRP A 56 8.70 4.79 -5.38
CA TRP A 56 8.27 6.18 -5.57
C TRP A 56 7.46 6.73 -4.38
N ILE A 57 6.77 5.86 -3.61
CA ILE A 57 5.95 6.30 -2.48
C ILE A 57 6.81 6.89 -1.36
N VAL A 58 8.06 6.42 -1.22
CA VAL A 58 9.02 6.92 -0.22
C VAL A 58 9.35 8.39 -0.48
N GLU A 59 9.32 8.83 -1.73
CA GLU A 59 9.56 10.23 -2.11
C GLU A 59 8.39 11.16 -1.71
N MET A 60 7.26 10.62 -1.26
CA MET A 60 6.13 11.41 -0.73
C MET A 60 6.29 11.77 0.74
N GLU A 61 7.26 11.20 1.44
CA GLU A 61 7.59 11.58 2.82
C GLU A 61 8.08 13.02 2.88
N ASP A 62 7.42 13.88 3.66
CA ASP A 62 7.85 15.26 3.87
C ASP A 62 7.44 15.79 5.27
N TYR A 63 7.51 17.10 5.49
CA TYR A 63 7.12 17.71 6.77
C TYR A 63 5.60 17.65 7.05
N SER A 64 4.78 17.58 6.01
CA SER A 64 3.31 17.51 6.07
C SER A 64 2.76 16.09 5.87
N ARG A 65 3.57 15.16 5.35
CA ARG A 65 3.15 13.80 4.97
C ARG A 65 4.02 12.75 5.62
N ARG A 66 3.39 11.62 5.95
CA ARG A 66 4.05 10.41 6.43
C ARG A 66 3.67 9.24 5.54
N VAL A 67 4.66 8.53 5.04
CA VAL A 67 4.55 7.24 4.40
C VAL A 67 4.42 6.18 5.48
N GLU A 68 3.37 5.38 5.37
CA GLU A 68 3.10 4.27 6.26
C GLU A 68 3.36 2.96 5.52
N ILE A 69 4.27 2.17 6.08
CA ILE A 69 4.65 0.85 5.57
C ILE A 69 4.41 -0.15 6.71
N ASN A 70 3.48 -1.07 6.50
CA ASN A 70 3.19 -2.14 7.46
C ASN A 70 3.31 -3.49 6.77
N LEU A 71 4.35 -4.24 7.12
CA LEU A 71 4.56 -5.61 6.67
C LEU A 71 4.27 -6.55 7.84
N LYS A 72 3.36 -7.50 7.63
CA LYS A 72 2.98 -8.48 8.64
C LYS A 72 2.92 -9.89 8.05
N GLU A 73 3.55 -10.86 8.70
CA GLU A 73 3.36 -12.27 8.39
C GLU A 73 1.93 -12.70 8.75
N THR A 74 1.31 -13.45 7.87
CA THR A 74 -0.09 -13.84 8.00
C THR A 74 -0.18 -15.18 8.71
N GLU A 75 -1.07 -15.22 9.69
CA GLU A 75 -1.35 -16.38 10.51
C GLU A 75 -2.65 -17.03 10.05
N ASP A 76 -2.67 -18.36 10.08
CA ASP A 76 -3.90 -19.12 9.92
C ASP A 76 -4.82 -18.85 11.11
N LYS A 77 -6.08 -18.49 10.83
CA LYS A 77 -7.01 -18.03 11.88
C LYS A 77 -7.49 -19.15 12.79
N GLU A 78 -7.44 -20.39 12.34
CA GLU A 78 -7.96 -21.55 13.07
C GLU A 78 -6.88 -22.16 13.96
N THR A 79 -5.64 -22.16 13.49
CA THR A 79 -4.49 -22.81 14.14
C THR A 79 -3.54 -21.83 14.82
N GLY A 80 -3.52 -20.56 14.40
CA GLY A 80 -2.57 -19.55 14.85
C GLY A 80 -1.15 -19.74 14.30
N GLU A 81 -0.95 -20.69 13.38
CA GLU A 81 0.35 -20.95 12.78
C GLU A 81 0.67 -19.93 11.68
N GLN A 82 1.96 -19.62 11.53
CA GLN A 82 2.42 -18.77 10.43
C GLN A 82 2.22 -19.49 9.10
N THR A 83 1.67 -18.79 8.12
CA THR A 83 1.39 -19.37 6.79
C THR A 83 2.58 -19.24 5.83
N GLY A 84 3.63 -18.50 6.21
CA GLY A 84 4.73 -18.11 5.32
C GLY A 84 4.36 -17.06 4.27
N ASN A 85 3.11 -16.58 4.26
CA ASN A 85 2.68 -15.43 3.47
C ASN A 85 2.74 -14.15 4.29
N TYR A 86 2.94 -13.03 3.61
CA TYR A 86 2.99 -11.69 4.18
C TYR A 86 1.88 -10.83 3.59
N ALA A 87 1.38 -9.90 4.40
CA ALA A 87 0.54 -8.80 3.98
C ALA A 87 1.33 -7.49 4.12
N LEU A 88 1.50 -6.78 3.00
CA LEU A 88 2.11 -5.46 2.96
C LEU A 88 1.04 -4.40 2.71
N TYR A 89 0.96 -3.41 3.59
CA TYR A 89 0.11 -2.23 3.46
C TYR A 89 0.99 -1.00 3.24
N LEU A 90 0.70 -0.24 2.19
CA LEU A 90 1.35 1.03 1.86
C LEU A 90 0.29 2.13 1.76
N SER A 91 0.52 3.23 2.46
CA SER A 91 -0.32 4.43 2.41
C SER A 91 0.50 5.68 2.65
N VAL A 92 -0.04 6.84 2.25
CA VAL A 92 0.47 8.15 2.63
C VAL A 92 -0.58 8.80 3.52
N ALA A 93 -0.15 9.36 4.65
CA ALA A 93 -1.01 9.99 5.64
C ALA A 93 -0.56 11.43 5.89
N GLU A 94 -1.51 12.31 6.21
CA GLU A 94 -1.21 13.64 6.72
C GLU A 94 -0.49 13.50 8.08
N ARG A 95 0.51 14.36 8.32
CA ARG A 95 1.11 14.52 9.64
C ARG A 95 0.18 15.38 10.49
N GLY A 96 -0.25 14.82 11.62
CA GLY A 96 -0.98 15.53 12.68
C GLY A 96 -0.07 16.38 13.57
#